data_AF-A0A7X7PHF0-F1
#
_entry.id   AF-A0A7X7PHF0-F1
#
_cell.length_a   1.000
_cell.length_b   1.000
_cell.length_c   1.000
_cell.angle_alpha   90.00
_cell.angle_beta   90.00
_cell.angle_gamma   90.00
#
_symmetry.space_group_name_H-M   'P 1'
#
loop_
_entity.id
_entity.type
_entity.pdbx_description
1 polymer ?
#
loop_
_entity_poly.entity_id
_entity_poly.type
_entity_poly.pdbx_seq_one_letter_code
_entity_poly.pdbx_strand_id
1 'polypeptide(L)'
;MIRRLLLALPLAAIGAFWFWFLTTPWPVTLRFRDPSTTAFMRMRVEQAAAAGEELEIDYRPVPLEQIAPAMRRAAVVAEDGRFFEHGGVDWRALAEEVHWSGDDDFSILSLDDWRALAGALRYYRANSEKIRGRSTITQQLAKNLYFSDNRSLIRKLEELIVAKRLEWFLSKDRILELYLNVAEFGPGIFGVEAAAQHYFGVPAAKLSRYQAASLAATLPHPLTSNPARNPGRMAWRRDMILRRMGGTGPVETVPLAPASVDVDEPGIIGEAVEPDTPRAEPADTTLTGEPAAPPSVDSVPPYEPRDTTPG
;
A
#
# COMPACT_ATOMS: atom_id res chain seq x y z
N MET A 1 -26.16 -19.99 -37.43
CA MET A 1 -25.86 -20.33 -36.02
C MET A 1 -24.78 -19.42 -35.39
N ILE A 2 -23.68 -19.13 -36.08
CA ILE A 2 -22.54 -18.33 -35.55
C ILE A 2 -22.96 -16.94 -35.02
N ARG A 3 -23.86 -16.23 -35.72
CA ARG A 3 -24.34 -14.89 -35.31
C ARG A 3 -25.15 -14.86 -34.00
N ARG A 4 -25.82 -15.97 -33.64
CA ARG A 4 -26.54 -16.12 -32.35
C ARG A 4 -25.58 -16.44 -31.20
N LEU A 5 -24.52 -17.22 -31.48
CA LEU A 5 -23.43 -17.49 -30.53
C LEU A 5 -22.59 -16.24 -30.24
N LEU A 6 -22.33 -15.40 -31.24
CA LEU A 6 -21.59 -14.13 -31.08
C LEU A 6 -22.32 -13.09 -30.21
N LEU A 7 -23.65 -13.13 -30.16
CA LEU A 7 -24.46 -12.26 -29.29
C LEU A 7 -24.70 -12.88 -27.91
N ALA A 8 -24.74 -14.21 -27.79
CA ALA A 8 -24.95 -14.89 -26.51
C ALA A 8 -23.78 -14.73 -25.54
N LEU A 9 -22.54 -14.67 -26.05
CA LEU A 9 -21.33 -14.58 -25.24
C LEU A 9 -21.19 -13.25 -24.46
N PRO A 10 -21.40 -12.06 -25.05
CA PRO A 10 -21.40 -10.80 -24.29
C PRO A 10 -22.57 -10.70 -23.31
N LEU A 11 -23.76 -11.21 -23.66
CA LEU A 11 -24.91 -11.27 -22.74
C LEU A 11 -24.65 -12.19 -21.54
N ALA A 12 -24.02 -13.34 -21.76
CA ALA A 12 -23.60 -14.24 -20.69
C ALA A 12 -22.52 -13.61 -19.80
N ALA A 13 -21.56 -12.87 -20.39
CA ALA A 13 -20.55 -12.13 -19.64
C ALA A 13 -21.18 -11.02 -18.78
N ILE A 14 -22.15 -10.28 -19.32
CA ILE A 14 -22.91 -9.27 -18.57
C ILE A 14 -23.70 -9.94 -17.43
N GLY A 15 -24.36 -11.08 -17.70
CA GLY A 15 -25.09 -11.84 -16.69
C GLY A 15 -24.18 -12.36 -15.57
N ALA A 16 -23.01 -12.91 -15.92
CA ALA A 16 -22.01 -13.36 -14.96
C ALA A 16 -21.44 -12.20 -14.13
N PHE A 17 -21.18 -11.05 -14.76
CA PHE A 17 -20.76 -9.83 -14.07
C PHE A 17 -21.82 -9.36 -13.07
N TRP A 18 -23.09 -9.27 -13.47
CA TRP A 18 -24.18 -8.89 -12.58
C TRP A 18 -24.40 -9.90 -11.45
N PHE A 19 -24.33 -11.20 -11.75
CA PHE A 19 -24.41 -12.23 -10.73
C PHE A 19 -23.28 -12.08 -9.71
N TRP A 20 -22.03 -11.95 -10.16
CA TRP A 20 -20.88 -11.70 -9.28
C TRP A 20 -21.02 -10.39 -8.49
N PHE A 21 -21.44 -9.31 -9.14
CA PHE A 21 -21.62 -8.00 -8.53
C PHE A 21 -22.69 -8.02 -7.43
N LEU A 22 -23.83 -8.67 -7.69
CA LEU A 22 -24.96 -8.79 -6.76
C LEU A 22 -24.68 -9.77 -5.61
N THR A 23 -23.88 -10.82 -5.85
CA THR A 23 -23.54 -11.84 -4.84
C THR A 23 -22.35 -11.47 -3.96
N THR A 24 -21.49 -10.54 -4.38
CA THR A 24 -20.42 -10.00 -3.53
C THR A 24 -21.04 -9.22 -2.37
N PRO A 25 -20.65 -9.47 -1.11
CA PRO A 25 -21.25 -8.85 0.06
C PRO A 25 -21.25 -7.33 -0.06
N TRP A 26 -22.43 -6.74 0.08
CA TRP A 26 -22.61 -5.30 -0.04
C TRP A 26 -22.15 -4.63 1.26
N PRO A 27 -21.41 -3.52 1.20
CA PRO A 27 -20.89 -2.84 2.38
C PRO A 27 -21.96 -2.07 3.16
N VAL A 28 -23.25 -2.31 2.89
CA VAL A 28 -24.38 -1.64 3.56
C VAL A 28 -24.34 -1.86 5.07
N THR A 29 -23.94 -3.05 5.52
CA THR A 29 -23.79 -3.35 6.94
C THR A 29 -22.66 -2.55 7.58
N LEU A 30 -21.59 -2.28 6.83
CA LEU A 30 -20.44 -1.50 7.29
C LEU A 30 -20.79 -0.05 7.59
N ARG A 31 -21.93 0.46 7.11
CA ARG A 31 -22.44 1.79 7.48
C ARG A 31 -22.79 1.90 8.97
N PHE A 32 -23.15 0.79 9.60
CA PHE A 32 -23.72 0.78 10.95
C PHE A 32 -22.94 -0.07 11.94
N ARG A 33 -22.10 -0.99 11.46
CA ARG A 33 -21.38 -1.96 12.30
C ARG A 33 -19.99 -2.22 11.76
N ASP A 34 -19.03 -2.35 12.66
CA ASP A 34 -17.70 -2.83 12.32
C ASP A 34 -17.71 -4.31 11.98
N PRO A 35 -16.82 -4.77 11.08
CA PRO A 35 -16.66 -6.19 10.82
C PRO A 35 -16.11 -6.85 12.08
N SER A 36 -16.59 -8.04 12.43
CA SER A 36 -16.01 -8.84 13.53
C SER A 36 -14.66 -9.48 13.15
N THR A 37 -14.46 -9.72 11.86
CA THR A 37 -13.22 -10.25 11.28
C THR A 37 -13.11 -9.81 9.83
N THR A 38 -11.89 -9.74 9.31
CA THR A 38 -11.62 -9.38 7.92
C THR A 38 -10.91 -10.51 7.19
N ALA A 39 -10.91 -10.48 5.85
CA ALA A 39 -10.14 -11.43 5.05
C ALA A 39 -8.65 -11.39 5.41
N PHE A 40 -8.12 -10.20 5.68
CA PHE A 40 -6.71 -10.03 6.03
C PHE A 40 -6.38 -10.55 7.43
N MET A 41 -7.26 -10.39 8.42
CA MET A 41 -7.08 -11.00 9.75
C MET A 41 -7.05 -12.53 9.66
N ARG A 42 -8.00 -13.15 8.95
CA ARG A 42 -8.03 -14.61 8.76
C ARG A 42 -6.77 -15.11 8.06
N MET A 43 -6.33 -14.39 7.03
CA MET A 43 -5.09 -14.70 6.32
C MET A 43 -3.88 -14.70 7.27
N ARG A 44 -3.80 -13.78 8.25
CA ARG A 44 -2.70 -13.78 9.22
C ARG A 44 -2.72 -14.97 10.16
N VAL A 45 -3.90 -15.35 10.64
CA VAL A 45 -4.07 -16.56 11.46
C VAL A 45 -3.67 -17.81 10.67
N GLU A 46 -4.10 -17.91 9.40
CA GLU A 46 -3.74 -19.02 8.52
C GLU A 46 -2.23 -19.07 8.22
N GLN A 47 -1.58 -17.91 8.03
CA GLN A 47 -0.13 -17.83 7.81
C GLN A 47 0.67 -18.26 9.04
N ALA A 48 0.27 -17.83 10.23
CA ALA A 48 0.88 -18.26 11.48
C ALA A 48 0.70 -19.78 11.69
N ALA A 49 -0.52 -20.29 11.51
CA ALA A 49 -0.80 -21.72 11.62
C ALA A 49 0.03 -22.56 10.62
N ALA A 50 0.21 -22.07 9.39
CA ALA A 50 1.06 -22.72 8.38
C ALA A 50 2.56 -22.69 8.75
N ALA A 51 3.01 -21.71 9.53
CA ALA A 51 4.35 -21.65 10.10
C ALA A 51 4.50 -22.47 11.40
N GLY A 52 3.42 -23.10 11.88
CA GLY A 52 3.42 -23.83 13.15
C GLY A 52 3.30 -22.93 14.39
N GLU A 53 2.92 -21.67 14.19
CA GLU A 53 2.72 -20.67 15.25
C GLU A 53 1.22 -20.47 15.51
N GLU A 54 0.88 -20.05 16.74
CA GLU A 54 -0.47 -19.61 17.09
C GLU A 54 -0.49 -18.07 17.13
N LEU A 55 -1.44 -17.46 16.43
CA LEU A 55 -1.60 -16.02 16.39
C LEU A 55 -2.95 -15.61 16.96
N GLU A 56 -2.92 -14.95 18.12
CA GLU A 56 -4.08 -14.27 18.67
C GLU A 56 -4.25 -12.89 18.02
N ILE A 57 -5.50 -12.55 17.68
CA ILE A 57 -5.84 -11.24 17.10
C ILE A 57 -6.36 -10.32 18.19
N ASP A 58 -5.60 -9.26 18.51
CA ASP A 58 -6.08 -8.12 19.28
C ASP A 58 -6.74 -7.10 18.33
N TYR A 59 -8.07 -7.08 18.34
CA TYR A 59 -8.88 -6.19 17.50
C TYR A 59 -9.98 -5.53 18.33
N ARG A 60 -9.90 -4.20 18.45
CA ARG A 60 -10.78 -3.38 19.29
C ARG A 60 -11.32 -2.20 18.48
N PRO A 61 -12.36 -2.40 17.66
CA PRO A 61 -12.91 -1.31 16.88
C PRO A 61 -13.52 -0.24 17.78
N VAL A 62 -13.19 1.02 17.52
CA VAL A 62 -13.74 2.19 18.21
C VAL A 62 -14.29 3.19 17.20
N PRO A 63 -15.35 3.95 17.54
CA PRO A 63 -15.91 4.93 16.62
C PRO A 63 -14.91 6.07 16.37
N LEU A 64 -15.04 6.76 15.23
CA LEU A 64 -14.04 7.75 14.79
C LEU A 64 -13.81 8.81 15.85
N GLU A 65 -14.86 9.23 16.57
CA GLU A 65 -14.82 10.22 17.65
C GLU A 65 -13.87 9.84 18.78
N GLN A 66 -13.69 8.54 19.02
CA GLN A 66 -12.76 7.99 20.02
C GLN A 66 -11.33 7.81 19.49
N ILE A 67 -11.06 8.21 18.25
CA ILE A 67 -9.71 8.26 17.69
C ILE A 67 -9.22 9.71 17.72
N ALA A 68 -8.04 9.95 18.29
CA ALA A 68 -7.47 11.29 18.39
C ALA A 68 -7.44 12.00 17.02
N PRO A 69 -7.85 13.28 16.93
CA PRO A 69 -7.77 14.04 15.66
C PRO A 69 -6.37 14.07 15.05
N ALA A 70 -5.34 13.99 15.89
CA ALA A 70 -3.96 13.87 15.43
C ALA A 70 -3.72 12.57 14.65
N MET A 71 -4.26 11.45 15.12
CA MET A 71 -4.14 10.16 14.43
C MET A 71 -4.88 10.14 13.10
N ARG A 72 -6.11 10.68 13.06
CA ARG A 72 -6.88 10.81 11.82
C ARG A 72 -6.09 11.58 10.76
N ARG A 73 -5.52 12.73 11.15
CA ARG A 73 -4.67 13.55 10.27
C ARG A 73 -3.37 12.85 9.88
N ALA A 74 -2.71 12.17 10.81
CA ALA A 74 -1.47 11.46 10.56
C ALA A 74 -1.64 10.38 9.48
N ALA A 75 -2.70 9.57 9.57
CA ALA A 75 -3.02 8.54 8.59
C ALA A 75 -3.28 9.13 7.20
N VAL A 76 -4.16 10.14 7.11
CA VAL A 76 -4.45 10.83 5.84
C VAL A 76 -3.17 11.38 5.21
N VAL A 77 -2.35 12.11 5.97
CA VAL A 77 -1.10 12.68 5.46
C VAL A 77 -0.07 11.63 5.03
N ALA A 78 -0.01 10.50 5.74
CA ALA A 78 0.97 9.44 5.51
C ALA A 78 0.63 8.56 4.30
N GLU A 79 -0.66 8.28 4.11
CA GLU A 79 -1.16 7.28 3.17
C GLU A 79 -1.87 7.89 1.97
N ASP A 80 -2.63 8.97 2.17
CA ASP A 80 -3.56 9.50 1.18
C ASP A 80 -3.88 10.98 1.42
N GLY A 81 -2.95 11.87 1.05
CA GLY A 81 -3.01 13.30 1.40
C GLY A 81 -4.22 14.05 0.81
N ARG A 82 -4.85 13.50 -0.24
CA ARG A 82 -6.05 14.03 -0.90
C ARG A 82 -7.29 13.16 -0.63
N PHE A 83 -7.28 12.35 0.42
CA PHE A 83 -8.35 11.39 0.73
C PHE A 83 -9.77 11.97 0.65
N PHE A 84 -9.96 13.20 1.13
CA PHE A 84 -11.27 13.88 1.13
C PHE A 84 -11.65 14.51 -0.21
N GLU A 85 -10.73 14.58 -1.17
CA GLU A 85 -10.92 15.26 -2.46
C GLU A 85 -11.30 14.30 -3.59
N HIS A 86 -11.07 12.98 -3.44
CA HIS A 86 -11.34 11.99 -4.48
C HIS A 86 -12.31 10.90 -4.04
N GLY A 87 -12.99 10.22 -4.98
CA GLY A 87 -13.90 9.11 -4.70
C GLY A 87 -13.22 7.74 -4.66
N GLY A 88 -12.20 7.54 -3.83
CA GLY A 88 -11.50 6.25 -3.64
C GLY A 88 -10.41 5.88 -4.65
N VAL A 89 -10.25 6.64 -5.74
CA VAL A 89 -9.08 6.58 -6.62
C VAL A 89 -8.60 8.01 -6.82
N ASP A 90 -7.33 8.29 -6.54
CA ASP A 90 -6.74 9.60 -6.79
C ASP A 90 -6.33 9.71 -8.28
N TRP A 91 -7.31 10.09 -9.11
CA TRP A 91 -7.12 10.26 -10.54
C TRP A 91 -6.17 11.40 -10.88
N ARG A 92 -6.07 12.42 -10.03
CA ARG A 92 -5.14 13.54 -10.22
C ARG A 92 -3.70 13.09 -10.03
N ALA A 93 -3.42 12.29 -8.99
CA ALA A 93 -2.09 11.69 -8.79
C ALA A 93 -1.71 10.80 -9.96
N LEU A 94 -2.68 10.06 -10.48
CA LEU A 94 -2.49 9.21 -11.64
C LEU A 94 -2.24 10.04 -12.91
N ALA A 95 -3.06 11.06 -13.14
CA ALA A 95 -2.99 11.94 -14.30
C ALA A 95 -1.64 12.67 -14.37
N GLU A 96 -1.16 13.21 -13.26
CA GLU A 96 0.16 13.83 -13.13
C GLU A 96 1.29 12.84 -13.48
N GLU A 97 1.13 11.56 -13.15
CA GLU A 97 2.15 10.54 -13.35
C GLU A 97 2.15 9.96 -14.77
N VAL A 98 0.97 9.72 -15.35
CA VAL A 98 0.85 9.19 -16.72
C VAL A 98 0.63 10.26 -17.79
N HIS A 99 0.70 11.55 -17.42
CA HIS A 99 0.44 12.69 -18.30
C HIS A 99 -0.93 12.59 -19.01
N TRP A 100 -1.95 12.14 -18.27
CA TRP A 100 -3.32 11.98 -18.79
C TRP A 100 -4.14 13.25 -18.54
N SER A 101 -5.02 13.61 -19.48
CA SER A 101 -5.76 14.88 -19.50
C SER A 101 -7.27 14.72 -19.30
N GLY A 102 -7.75 13.61 -18.73
CA GLY A 102 -9.18 13.41 -18.53
C GLY A 102 -9.67 13.94 -17.18
N ASP A 103 -10.99 13.94 -17.04
CA ASP A 103 -11.72 14.54 -15.91
C ASP A 103 -11.52 13.78 -14.58
N ASP A 104 -11.77 14.47 -13.46
CA ASP A 104 -11.54 13.99 -12.09
C ASP A 104 -12.50 12.88 -11.61
N ASP A 105 -13.50 12.49 -12.42
CA ASP A 105 -14.51 11.48 -12.07
C ASP A 105 -14.48 10.30 -13.04
N PHE A 106 -14.44 9.08 -12.48
CA PHE A 106 -14.39 7.84 -13.25
C PHE A 106 -15.78 7.21 -13.30
N SER A 107 -16.32 7.11 -14.50
CA SER A 107 -17.55 6.41 -14.82
C SER A 107 -17.26 4.97 -15.21
N ILE A 108 -17.77 4.03 -14.41
CA ILE A 108 -17.75 2.59 -14.77
C ILE A 108 -18.49 2.28 -16.08
N LEU A 109 -19.32 3.20 -16.58
CA LEU A 109 -20.05 3.07 -17.84
C LEU A 109 -19.29 3.70 -19.02
N SER A 110 -18.20 4.44 -18.78
CA SER A 110 -17.39 5.11 -19.80
C SER A 110 -16.29 4.17 -20.34
N LEU A 111 -16.35 3.88 -21.64
CA LEU A 111 -15.31 3.11 -22.33
C LEU A 111 -13.95 3.83 -22.33
N ASP A 112 -13.93 5.16 -22.33
CA ASP A 112 -12.69 5.94 -22.37
C ASP A 112 -11.97 5.90 -21.01
N ASP A 113 -12.72 5.91 -19.93
CA ASP A 113 -12.20 5.75 -18.58
C ASP A 113 -11.61 4.35 -18.42
N TRP A 114 -12.26 3.31 -18.96
CA TRP A 114 -11.72 1.95 -19.01
C TRP A 114 -10.42 1.86 -19.82
N ARG A 115 -10.29 2.59 -20.93
CA ARG A 115 -9.04 2.66 -21.70
C ARG A 115 -7.94 3.38 -20.92
N ALA A 116 -8.27 4.47 -20.25
CA ALA A 116 -7.34 5.21 -19.39
C ALA A 116 -6.84 4.35 -18.23
N LEU A 117 -7.74 3.66 -17.52
CA LEU A 117 -7.41 2.72 -16.46
C LEU A 117 -6.53 1.57 -16.97
N ALA A 118 -6.83 1.01 -18.15
CA ALA A 118 -5.98 -0.01 -18.75
C ALA A 118 -4.59 0.53 -19.15
N GLY A 119 -4.49 1.79 -19.58
CA GLY A 119 -3.23 2.49 -19.83
C GLY A 119 -2.42 2.68 -18.55
N ALA A 120 -3.06 3.20 -17.51
CA ALA A 120 -2.49 3.38 -16.17
C ALA A 120 -2.01 2.06 -15.56
N LEU A 121 -2.83 1.00 -15.60
CA LEU A 121 -2.45 -0.32 -15.10
C LEU A 121 -1.25 -0.90 -15.86
N ARG A 122 -1.18 -0.71 -17.18
CA ARG A 122 -0.02 -1.12 -17.98
C ARG A 122 1.23 -0.31 -17.61
N TYR A 123 1.09 1.00 -17.46
CA TYR A 123 2.17 1.89 -17.03
C TYR A 123 2.69 1.52 -15.64
N TYR A 124 1.79 1.30 -14.67
CA TYR A 124 2.12 0.83 -13.33
C TYR A 124 2.83 -0.52 -13.36
N ARG A 125 2.39 -1.47 -14.20
CA ARG A 125 3.07 -2.76 -14.34
C ARG A 125 4.49 -2.59 -14.86
N ALA A 126 4.68 -1.76 -15.89
CA ALA A 126 5.99 -1.48 -16.48
C ALA A 126 6.93 -0.71 -15.54
N ASN A 127 6.38 0.11 -14.64
CA ASN A 127 7.14 0.97 -13.72
C ASN A 127 6.95 0.57 -12.25
N SER A 128 6.56 -0.68 -11.98
CA SER A 128 6.13 -1.14 -10.66
C SER A 128 7.18 -0.96 -9.56
N GLU A 129 8.47 -0.95 -9.92
CA GLU A 129 9.57 -0.67 -8.98
C GLU A 129 9.65 0.81 -8.57
N LYS A 130 9.31 1.73 -9.48
CA LYS A 130 9.36 3.18 -9.24
C LYS A 130 8.08 3.72 -8.59
N ILE A 131 6.96 3.02 -8.75
CA ILE A 131 5.63 3.51 -8.38
C ILE A 131 4.99 2.69 -7.23
N ARG A 132 5.79 1.91 -6.51
CA ARG A 132 5.32 1.23 -5.29
C ARG A 132 4.73 2.26 -4.31
N GLY A 133 3.44 2.09 -3.95
CA GLY A 133 2.86 2.72 -2.75
C GLY A 133 1.75 3.76 -2.92
N ARG A 134 1.05 3.86 -4.05
CA ARG A 134 -0.03 4.87 -4.25
C ARG A 134 -1.46 4.37 -3.99
N SER A 135 -1.66 3.28 -3.24
CA SER A 135 -3.03 2.81 -2.96
C SER A 135 -3.70 3.74 -1.96
N THR A 136 -4.87 4.26 -2.33
CA THR A 136 -5.68 5.16 -1.48
C THR A 136 -6.15 4.44 -0.21
N ILE A 137 -6.54 5.19 0.82
CA ILE A 137 -7.09 4.61 2.06
C ILE A 137 -8.27 3.66 1.76
N THR A 138 -9.15 4.06 0.85
CA THR A 138 -10.30 3.25 0.44
C THR A 138 -9.89 1.94 -0.25
N GLN A 139 -8.86 1.97 -1.10
CA GLN A 139 -8.33 0.75 -1.73
C GLN A 139 -7.66 -0.17 -0.72
N GLN A 140 -6.91 0.40 0.22
CA GLN A 140 -6.30 -0.37 1.31
C GLN A 140 -7.38 -1.00 2.21
N LEU A 141 -8.43 -0.25 2.52
CA LEU A 141 -9.59 -0.76 3.26
C LEU A 141 -10.26 -1.92 2.50
N ALA A 142 -10.54 -1.75 1.20
CA ALA A 142 -11.12 -2.80 0.36
C ALA A 142 -10.28 -4.08 0.41
N LYS A 143 -8.96 -3.95 0.24
CA LYS A 143 -7.99 -5.04 0.36
C LYS A 143 -8.11 -5.74 1.71
N ASN A 144 -8.05 -4.99 2.82
CA ASN A 144 -8.05 -5.57 4.16
C ASN A 144 -9.36 -6.30 4.47
N LEU A 145 -10.50 -5.72 4.07
CA LEU A 145 -11.82 -6.29 4.34
C LEU A 145 -12.08 -7.60 3.59
N TYR A 146 -11.78 -7.63 2.28
CA TYR A 146 -12.36 -8.64 1.38
C TYR A 146 -11.35 -9.54 0.67
N PHE A 147 -10.06 -9.20 0.65
CA PHE A 147 -9.09 -9.91 -0.18
C PHE A 147 -7.94 -10.51 0.63
N SER A 148 -7.51 -11.72 0.26
CA SER A 148 -6.27 -12.35 0.71
C SER A 148 -5.11 -12.07 -0.26
N ASP A 149 -3.87 -12.26 0.19
CA ASP A 149 -2.66 -11.84 -0.53
C ASP A 149 -2.35 -12.71 -1.75
N ASN A 150 -2.99 -12.43 -2.90
CA ASN A 150 -2.68 -13.10 -4.16
C ASN A 150 -2.37 -12.10 -5.29
N ARG A 151 -1.15 -12.01 -5.81
CA ARG A 151 -0.76 -10.93 -6.74
C ARG A 151 -1.32 -11.12 -8.18
N SER A 152 -2.62 -10.89 -8.37
CA SER A 152 -3.30 -10.90 -9.68
C SER A 152 -3.76 -9.50 -10.10
N LEU A 153 -3.55 -9.14 -11.37
CA LEU A 153 -4.08 -7.89 -11.94
C LEU A 153 -5.60 -7.86 -11.92
N ILE A 154 -6.25 -9.01 -12.10
CA ILE A 154 -7.71 -9.12 -12.05
C ILE A 154 -8.18 -8.76 -10.64
N ARG A 155 -7.51 -9.27 -9.61
CA ARG A 155 -7.80 -8.90 -8.21
C ARG A 155 -7.57 -7.42 -7.95
N LYS A 156 -6.57 -6.80 -8.58
CA LYS A 156 -6.36 -5.35 -8.43
C LYS A 156 -7.52 -4.55 -9.02
N LEU A 157 -8.14 -5.02 -10.10
CA LEU A 157 -9.36 -4.43 -10.63
C LEU A 157 -10.56 -4.64 -9.69
N GLU A 158 -10.70 -5.84 -9.11
CA GLU A 158 -11.74 -6.12 -8.12
C GLU A 158 -11.61 -5.19 -6.89
N GLU A 159 -10.38 -4.97 -6.39
CA GLU A 159 -10.11 -3.99 -5.32
C GLU A 159 -10.61 -2.59 -5.68
N LEU A 160 -10.40 -2.13 -6.91
CA LEU A 160 -10.86 -0.82 -7.39
C LEU A 160 -12.40 -0.74 -7.43
N ILE A 161 -13.06 -1.80 -7.93
CA ILE A 161 -14.52 -1.88 -7.98
C ILE A 161 -15.11 -1.86 -6.56
N VAL A 162 -14.51 -2.62 -5.64
CA VAL A 162 -14.93 -2.65 -4.23
C VAL A 162 -14.67 -1.31 -3.55
N ALA A 163 -13.53 -0.66 -3.81
CA ALA A 163 -13.24 0.68 -3.30
C ALA A 163 -14.29 1.71 -3.76
N LYS A 164 -14.67 1.70 -5.05
CA LYS A 164 -15.75 2.55 -5.54
C LYS A 164 -17.09 2.24 -4.88
N ARG A 165 -17.38 0.97 -4.65
CA ARG A 165 -18.58 0.56 -3.91
C ARG A 165 -18.56 1.09 -2.47
N LEU A 166 -17.42 1.02 -1.77
CA LEU A 166 -17.29 1.59 -0.42
C LEU A 166 -17.59 3.10 -0.43
N GLU A 167 -17.05 3.85 -1.39
CA GLU A 167 -17.28 5.30 -1.52
C GLU A 167 -18.73 5.68 -1.83
N TRP A 168 -19.47 4.84 -2.56
CA TRP A 168 -20.89 5.09 -2.82
C TRP A 168 -21.79 4.84 -1.61
N PHE A 169 -21.41 3.92 -0.72
CA PHE A 169 -22.26 3.48 0.39
C PHE A 169 -21.87 4.08 1.74
N LEU A 170 -20.61 4.51 1.90
CA LEU A 170 -20.04 4.97 3.15
C LEU A 170 -19.57 6.42 3.02
N SER A 171 -19.71 7.19 4.10
CA SER A 171 -19.09 8.52 4.17
C SER A 171 -17.57 8.40 4.30
N LYS A 172 -16.85 9.48 3.96
CA LYS A 172 -15.39 9.57 4.15
C LYS A 172 -14.96 9.30 5.60
N ASP A 173 -15.70 9.84 6.55
CA ASP A 173 -15.46 9.60 7.97
C ASP A 173 -15.59 8.10 8.32
N ARG A 174 -16.63 7.44 7.82
CA ARG A 174 -16.83 6.01 8.09
C ARG A 174 -15.78 5.14 7.41
N ILE A 175 -15.32 5.51 6.21
CA ILE A 175 -14.21 4.83 5.52
C ILE A 175 -12.93 4.97 6.34
N LEU A 176 -12.61 6.18 6.80
CA LEU A 176 -11.43 6.43 7.63
C LEU A 176 -11.50 5.68 8.97
N GLU A 177 -12.67 5.65 9.61
CA GLU A 177 -12.92 4.89 10.84
C GLU A 177 -12.64 3.40 10.64
N LEU A 178 -13.28 2.79 9.64
CA LEU A 178 -13.09 1.39 9.31
C LEU A 178 -11.62 1.10 9.00
N TYR A 179 -10.97 1.94 8.19
CA TYR A 179 -9.56 1.80 7.86
C TYR A 179 -8.68 1.79 9.11
N LEU A 180 -8.85 2.77 10.00
CA LEU A 180 -8.06 2.87 11.22
C LEU A 180 -8.32 1.74 12.21
N ASN A 181 -9.49 1.10 12.15
CA ASN A 181 -9.82 -0.06 12.97
C ASN A 181 -9.30 -1.38 12.37
N VAL A 182 -9.25 -1.53 11.05
CA VAL A 182 -8.84 -2.80 10.41
C VAL A 182 -7.38 -2.82 9.93
N ALA A 183 -6.67 -1.69 10.00
CA ALA A 183 -5.25 -1.63 9.69
C ALA A 183 -4.44 -2.45 10.70
N GLU A 184 -3.37 -3.10 10.23
CA GLU A 184 -2.44 -3.82 11.08
C GLU A 184 -1.31 -2.88 11.53
N PHE A 185 -0.96 -2.94 12.81
CA PHE A 185 0.11 -2.14 13.40
C PHE A 185 1.25 -2.99 13.97
N GLY A 186 1.10 -4.32 13.99
CA GLY A 186 2.08 -5.30 14.47
C GLY A 186 1.52 -6.73 14.37
N PRO A 187 2.32 -7.76 14.67
CA PRO A 187 1.85 -9.15 14.67
C PRO A 187 0.61 -9.31 15.55
N GLY A 188 -0.54 -9.64 14.94
CA GLY A 188 -1.81 -9.84 15.65
C GLY A 188 -2.49 -8.56 16.14
N ILE A 189 -1.89 -7.38 15.94
CA ILE A 189 -2.42 -6.09 16.45
C ILE A 189 -3.15 -5.37 15.32
N PHE A 190 -4.48 -5.34 15.42
CA PHE A 190 -5.36 -4.71 14.46
C PHE A 190 -6.15 -3.55 15.06
N GLY A 191 -6.05 -2.42 14.40
CA GLY A 191 -6.75 -1.22 14.77
C GLY A 191 -5.95 -0.31 15.69
N VAL A 192 -6.23 0.99 15.57
CA VAL A 192 -5.51 2.03 16.30
C VAL A 192 -5.70 1.95 17.80
N GLU A 193 -6.86 1.48 18.30
CA GLU A 193 -7.09 1.31 19.73
C GLU A 193 -6.19 0.23 20.32
N ALA A 194 -6.18 -0.97 19.72
CA ALA A 194 -5.29 -2.04 20.14
C ALA A 194 -3.82 -1.60 20.08
N ALA A 195 -3.41 -0.93 19.00
CA ALA A 195 -2.05 -0.42 18.84
C ALA A 195 -1.69 0.66 19.86
N ALA A 196 -2.58 1.62 20.14
CA ALA A 196 -2.33 2.69 21.10
C ALA A 196 -2.14 2.13 22.52
N GLN A 197 -2.97 1.17 22.92
CA GLN A 197 -2.85 0.50 24.20
C GLN A 197 -1.57 -0.34 24.27
N HIS A 198 -1.27 -1.11 23.22
CA HIS A 198 -0.11 -1.99 23.18
C HIS A 198 1.22 -1.22 23.23
N TYR A 199 1.39 -0.18 22.39
CA TYR A 199 2.68 0.51 22.26
C TYR A 199 2.87 1.67 23.24
N PHE A 200 1.79 2.30 23.71
CA PHE A 200 1.87 3.54 24.50
C PHE A 200 1.07 3.50 25.81
N GLY A 201 0.29 2.46 26.06
CA GLY A 201 -0.53 2.36 27.28
C GLY A 201 -1.62 3.43 27.38
N VAL A 202 -2.04 4.02 26.26
CA VAL A 202 -3.08 5.06 26.21
C VAL A 202 -4.22 4.64 25.28
N PRO A 203 -5.47 5.07 25.54
CA PRO A 203 -6.56 4.89 24.57
C PRO A 203 -6.28 5.71 23.30
N ALA A 204 -6.80 5.28 22.15
CA ALA A 204 -6.60 5.97 20.87
C ALA A 204 -7.06 7.44 20.89
N ALA A 205 -8.03 7.76 21.74
CA ALA A 205 -8.53 9.12 21.95
C ALA A 205 -7.47 10.07 22.53
N LYS A 206 -6.47 9.54 23.23
CA LYS A 206 -5.42 10.29 23.94
C LYS A 206 -4.06 10.27 23.24
N LEU A 207 -3.98 9.75 22.02
CA LEU A 207 -2.73 9.75 21.25
C LEU A 207 -2.21 11.19 21.05
N SER A 208 -0.96 11.42 21.43
CA SER A 208 -0.25 12.66 21.13
C SER A 208 0.03 12.75 19.63
N ARG A 209 0.39 13.95 19.14
CA ARG A 209 0.79 14.13 17.73
C ARG A 209 1.96 13.23 17.33
N TYR A 210 2.92 13.09 18.24
CA TYR A 210 4.10 12.25 18.02
C TYR A 210 3.71 10.76 17.95
N GLN A 211 2.93 10.27 18.92
CA GLN A 211 2.45 8.88 18.94
C GLN A 211 1.61 8.55 17.70
N ALA A 212 0.73 9.47 17.30
CA ALA A 212 -0.06 9.36 16.08
C ALA A 212 0.80 9.27 14.82
N ALA A 213 1.80 10.14 14.67
CA ALA A 213 2.71 10.12 13.54
C ALA A 213 3.58 8.84 13.53
N SER A 214 3.97 8.34 14.70
CA SER A 214 4.70 7.09 14.84
C SER A 214 3.86 5.88 14.41
N LEU A 215 2.59 5.79 14.82
CA LEU A 215 1.68 4.74 14.35
C LEU A 215 1.46 4.80 12.83
N ALA A 216 1.22 5.99 12.29
CA ALA A 216 1.05 6.17 10.85
C ALA A 216 2.32 5.82 10.06
N ALA A 217 3.52 6.02 10.63
CA ALA A 217 4.78 5.64 9.99
C ALA A 217 4.96 4.12 9.88
N THR A 218 4.27 3.32 10.71
CA THR A 218 4.35 1.85 10.75
C THR A 218 3.49 1.16 9.68
N LEU A 219 2.42 1.80 9.23
CA LEU A 219 1.43 1.21 8.30
C LEU A 219 2.03 0.54 7.04
N PRO A 220 3.11 1.03 6.42
CA PRO A 220 3.71 0.35 5.27
C PRO A 220 4.37 -0.99 5.59
N HIS A 221 4.88 -1.16 6.81
CA HIS A 221 5.71 -2.29 7.22
C HIS A 221 5.41 -2.72 8.67
N PRO A 222 4.16 -3.14 8.99
CA PRO A 222 3.72 -3.34 10.37
C PRO A 222 4.46 -4.45 11.11
N LEU A 223 4.92 -5.51 10.43
CA LEU A 223 5.59 -6.63 11.07
C LEU A 223 7.05 -6.38 11.42
N THR A 224 7.68 -5.39 10.79
CA THR A 224 9.12 -5.11 10.97
C THR A 224 9.37 -3.75 11.60
N SER A 225 8.31 -3.08 12.06
CA SER A 225 8.34 -1.72 12.59
C SER A 225 7.80 -1.70 14.02
N ASN A 226 8.34 -0.84 14.86
CA ASN A 226 7.85 -0.63 16.22
C ASN A 226 7.49 0.86 16.42
N PRO A 227 6.20 1.24 16.52
CA PRO A 227 5.79 2.63 16.75
C PRO A 227 6.40 3.29 18.00
N ALA A 228 6.73 2.52 19.04
CA ALA A 228 7.40 3.05 20.24
C ALA A 228 8.91 3.25 20.04
N ARG A 229 9.51 2.52 19.09
CA ARG A 229 10.94 2.58 18.76
C ARG A 229 11.13 2.81 17.26
N ASN A 230 11.32 4.07 16.88
CA ASN A 230 11.42 4.48 15.47
C ASN A 230 12.87 4.84 15.09
N PRO A 231 13.81 3.89 14.90
CA PRO A 231 15.14 4.22 14.40
C PRO A 231 15.16 4.45 12.87
N GLY A 232 16.16 5.18 12.40
CA GLY A 232 16.48 5.31 10.97
C GLY A 232 15.31 5.80 10.09
N ARG A 233 14.92 4.98 9.12
CA ARG A 233 13.88 5.30 8.12
C ARG A 233 12.53 5.61 8.76
N MET A 234 12.19 4.93 9.86
CA MET A 234 10.94 5.17 10.58
C MET A 234 10.91 6.56 11.23
N ALA A 235 12.03 6.99 11.86
CA ALA A 235 12.17 8.33 12.42
C ALA A 235 11.91 9.39 11.34
N TRP A 236 12.56 9.22 10.19
CA TRP A 236 12.43 10.13 9.06
C TRP A 236 10.99 10.21 8.54
N ARG A 237 10.30 9.06 8.42
CA ARG A 237 8.90 9.01 7.97
C ARG A 237 7.96 9.67 8.97
N ARG A 238 8.10 9.37 10.27
CA ARG A 238 7.36 10.05 11.35
C ARG A 238 7.56 11.57 11.30
N ASP A 239 8.81 12.02 11.17
CA ASP A 239 9.11 13.46 11.15
C ASP A 239 8.57 14.15 9.89
N MET A 240 8.58 13.46 8.75
CA MET A 240 7.90 13.93 7.55
C MET A 240 6.40 14.10 7.79
N ILE A 241 5.75 13.11 8.41
CA ILE A 241 4.31 13.16 8.74
C ILE A 241 4.04 14.33 9.68
N LEU A 242 4.83 14.50 10.74
CA LEU A 242 4.70 15.62 11.69
C LEU A 242 4.80 16.99 11.01
N ARG A 243 5.78 17.16 10.11
CA ARG A 243 5.92 18.40 9.32
C ARG A 243 4.68 18.67 8.48
N ARG A 244 4.19 17.67 7.76
CA ARG A 244 2.99 17.77 6.90
C ARG A 244 1.70 17.96 7.69
N MET A 245 1.63 17.49 8.93
CA MET A 245 0.54 17.80 9.88
C MET A 245 0.62 19.23 10.45
N GLY A 246 1.54 20.08 9.98
CA GLY A 246 1.73 21.46 10.46
C GLY A 246 2.51 21.56 11.78
N GLY A 247 3.51 20.71 12.01
CA GLY A 247 4.32 20.68 13.23
C GLY A 247 5.59 21.53 13.14
N THR A 248 5.60 22.70 13.80
CA THR A 248 6.80 23.46 14.19
C THR A 248 7.10 23.36 15.70
N GLY A 249 6.44 22.44 16.41
CA GLY A 249 6.63 22.27 17.86
C GLY A 249 7.85 21.42 18.23
N PRO A 250 8.49 21.65 19.39
CA PRO A 250 9.59 20.83 19.89
C PRO A 250 9.22 19.34 19.93
N VAL A 251 10.15 18.48 19.55
CA VAL A 251 9.98 17.02 19.63
C VAL A 251 9.90 16.63 21.10
N GLU A 252 8.69 16.42 21.60
CA GLU A 252 8.47 15.89 22.95
C GLU A 252 8.97 14.43 22.96
N THR A 253 10.12 14.21 23.59
CA THR A 253 10.68 12.88 23.80
C THR A 253 9.81 12.15 24.81
N VAL A 254 8.87 11.33 24.33
CA VAL A 254 8.12 10.41 25.20
C VAL A 254 9.11 9.40 25.79
N PRO A 255 9.19 9.25 27.13
CA PRO A 255 10.02 8.23 27.75
C PRO A 255 9.60 6.85 27.24
N LEU A 256 10.56 6.08 26.72
CA LEU A 256 10.34 4.70 26.31
C LEU A 256 9.83 3.91 27.52
N ALA A 257 8.64 3.31 27.43
CA ALA A 257 8.27 2.24 28.34
C ALA A 257 9.35 1.14 28.25
N PRO A 258 9.81 0.57 29.38
CA PRO A 258 10.80 -0.50 29.34
C PRO A 258 10.23 -1.66 28.51
N ALA A 259 10.99 -2.07 27.49
CA ALA A 259 10.62 -3.19 26.65
C ALA A 259 10.65 -4.48 27.48
N SER A 260 9.48 -5.08 27.69
CA SER A 260 9.35 -6.43 28.20
C SER A 260 8.66 -7.34 27.19
N VAL A 261 8.97 -7.15 25.91
CA VAL A 261 8.71 -8.15 24.88
C VAL A 261 10.00 -8.26 24.09
N ASP A 262 10.75 -9.31 24.39
CA ASP A 262 11.76 -9.83 23.50
C ASP A 262 11.04 -10.21 22.21
N VAL A 263 11.04 -9.29 21.25
CA VAL A 263 10.77 -9.64 19.87
C VAL A 263 11.99 -10.44 19.47
N ASP A 264 11.87 -11.76 19.49
CA ASP A 264 12.87 -12.65 18.90
C ASP A 264 13.19 -12.09 17.52
N GLU A 265 14.46 -11.70 17.31
CA GLU A 265 14.93 -11.30 15.99
C GLU A 265 14.61 -12.47 15.05
N PRO A 266 13.77 -12.28 14.01
CA PRO A 266 13.63 -13.31 13.01
C PRO A 266 15.00 -13.51 12.38
N GLY A 267 15.54 -14.72 12.59
CA GLY A 267 16.85 -15.12 12.11
C GLY A 267 17.04 -14.71 10.66
N ILE A 268 18.21 -14.14 10.39
CA ILE A 268 18.64 -13.70 9.07
C ILE A 268 18.44 -14.86 8.08
N ILE A 269 17.40 -14.75 7.24
CA ILE A 269 17.28 -15.58 6.05
C ILE A 269 17.91 -14.78 4.90
N GLY A 270 19.10 -15.22 4.50
CA GLY A 270 19.73 -14.83 3.24
C GLY A 270 20.82 -13.77 3.38
N GLU A 271 21.97 -14.17 3.92
CA GLU A 271 23.25 -13.69 3.40
C GLU A 271 23.26 -13.91 1.88
N ALA A 272 23.59 -12.86 1.13
CA ALA A 272 23.77 -12.95 -0.30
C ALA A 272 24.94 -13.91 -0.57
N VAL A 273 24.60 -15.15 -0.92
CA VAL A 273 25.56 -16.12 -1.45
C VAL A 273 26.03 -15.56 -2.81
N GLU A 274 27.21 -14.97 -2.84
CA GLU A 274 27.97 -14.78 -4.07
C GLU A 274 28.10 -16.15 -4.76
N PRO A 275 27.83 -16.27 -6.07
CA PRO A 275 28.08 -17.52 -6.77
C PRO A 275 29.58 -17.81 -6.79
N ASP A 276 29.92 -18.85 -6.03
CA ASP A 276 31.22 -19.49 -5.94
C ASP A 276 31.73 -19.83 -7.35
N THR A 277 32.68 -19.04 -7.82
CA THR A 277 33.42 -19.31 -9.06
C THR A 277 34.57 -20.22 -8.66
N PRO A 278 34.71 -21.46 -9.17
CA PRO A 278 35.76 -22.36 -8.72
C PRO A 278 37.15 -21.75 -8.98
N ARG A 279 37.83 -21.37 -7.90
CA ARG A 279 39.23 -20.95 -7.91
C ARG A 279 40.09 -22.20 -8.01
N ALA A 280 40.58 -22.51 -9.21
CA ALA A 280 41.62 -23.51 -9.41
C ALA A 280 42.92 -23.04 -8.72
N GLU A 281 43.47 -23.90 -7.87
CA GLU A 281 44.79 -23.73 -7.25
C GLU A 281 45.93 -23.85 -8.28
N PRO A 282 47.10 -23.23 -8.01
CA PRO A 282 48.10 -22.97 -9.04
C PRO A 282 49.05 -24.16 -9.24
N ALA A 283 49.42 -24.42 -10.49
CA ALA A 283 50.63 -25.17 -10.82
C ALA A 283 51.43 -24.42 -11.89
N ASP A 284 52.70 -24.22 -11.54
CA ASP A 284 53.82 -23.62 -12.24
C ASP A 284 53.96 -24.11 -13.69
N THR A 285 54.22 -23.20 -14.65
CA THR A 285 55.32 -23.28 -15.65
C THR A 285 55.18 -22.14 -16.69
N THR A 286 56.27 -21.39 -16.82
CA THR A 286 56.69 -20.40 -17.84
C THR A 286 56.12 -20.51 -19.26
N LEU A 287 55.77 -19.37 -19.89
CA LEU A 287 56.39 -18.80 -21.11
C LEU A 287 55.52 -17.71 -21.79
N THR A 288 56.12 -16.51 -21.92
CA THR A 288 56.05 -15.53 -23.05
C THR A 288 54.71 -14.97 -23.55
N GLY A 289 54.57 -13.63 -23.49
CA GLY A 289 53.67 -12.86 -24.35
C GLY A 289 53.23 -11.51 -23.78
N GLU A 290 53.75 -10.42 -24.37
CA GLU A 290 53.52 -8.99 -24.08
C GLU A 290 52.05 -8.53 -24.27
N PRO A 291 51.55 -7.46 -23.59
CA PRO A 291 50.13 -7.12 -23.59
C PRO A 291 49.71 -6.24 -24.79
N ALA A 292 48.54 -6.54 -25.38
CA ALA A 292 47.89 -5.68 -26.36
C ALA A 292 46.93 -4.69 -25.68
N ALA A 293 47.03 -3.41 -26.08
CA ALA A 293 46.30 -2.25 -25.58
C ALA A 293 44.77 -2.30 -25.85
N PRO A 294 43.95 -1.56 -25.06
CA PRO A 294 42.51 -1.46 -25.29
C PRO A 294 42.19 -0.60 -26.53
N PRO A 295 41.16 -0.95 -27.34
CA PRO A 295 40.74 -0.13 -28.46
C PRO A 295 40.01 1.14 -28.04
N SER A 296 40.28 2.17 -28.82
CA SER A 296 39.87 3.56 -28.72
C SER A 296 38.40 3.84 -29.07
N VAL A 297 37.93 4.95 -28.51
CA VAL A 297 36.66 5.64 -28.73
C VAL A 297 36.49 6.10 -30.18
N ASP A 298 35.29 5.93 -30.74
CA ASP A 298 34.66 6.73 -31.81
C ASP A 298 33.18 6.27 -31.88
N SER A 299 32.13 7.06 -32.11
CA SER A 299 31.93 8.48 -32.35
C SER A 299 30.41 8.72 -32.17
N VAL A 300 30.01 9.68 -31.32
CA VAL A 300 28.61 10.11 -31.17
C VAL A 300 28.42 11.35 -32.04
N PRO A 301 27.50 11.36 -33.02
CA PRO A 301 27.27 12.55 -33.83
C PRO A 301 26.56 13.66 -33.03
N PRO A 302 26.81 14.95 -33.33
CA PRO A 302 26.24 16.06 -32.58
C PRO A 302 24.74 16.27 -32.87
N TYR A 303 24.01 16.71 -31.85
CA TYR A 303 22.61 17.12 -31.89
C TYR A 303 22.44 18.49 -32.55
N GLU A 304 21.69 18.58 -33.64
CA GLU A 304 21.26 19.84 -34.26
C GLU A 304 19.93 20.34 -33.64
N PRO A 305 19.85 21.60 -33.17
CA PRO A 305 18.60 22.20 -32.72
C PRO A 305 17.72 22.62 -33.91
N ARG A 306 16.42 22.30 -33.87
CA ARG A 306 15.45 22.73 -34.88
C ARG A 306 15.06 24.19 -34.65
N ASP A 307 15.34 25.03 -35.64
CA ASP A 307 14.81 26.38 -35.78
C ASP A 307 13.28 26.36 -35.89
N THR A 308 12.63 27.21 -35.10
CA THR A 308 11.22 27.57 -35.26
C THR A 308 11.16 29.04 -35.60
N THR A 309 10.83 29.34 -36.85
CA THR A 309 10.48 30.70 -37.30
C THR A 309 8.98 30.72 -37.61
N PRO A 310 8.21 31.71 -37.13
CA PRO A 310 6.79 31.81 -37.42
C PRO A 310 6.57 32.53 -38.76
N GLY A 311 5.64 32.00 -39.56
CA GLY A 311 5.06 32.63 -40.75
C GLY A 311 3.58 32.33 -40.80
#